data_AF-A0A1M6HP68-F1
#
_entry.id   AF-A0A1M6HP68-F1
#
_cell.length_a   1.000
_cell.length_b   1.000
_cell.length_c   1.000
_cell.angle_alpha   90.00
_cell.angle_beta   90.00
_cell.angle_gamma   90.00
#
_symmetry.space_group_name_H-M   'P 1'
#
loop_
_entity.id
_entity.type
_entity.pdbx_description
1 polymer ?
#
loop_
_entity_poly.entity_id
_entity_poly.type
_entity_poly.pdbx_seq_one_letter_code
_entity_poly.pdbx_strand_id
1 'polypeptide(L)'
;MRDLFKTLTVAIALIALSSCDEGGDFDPGATQVVEMSGDWFVQTFVGDVLVLDYSQISTYNTAADDGTEIWVDDHGNIWDFKVKSPVDLQQLTFSGSDLTSVVEDYNITVSISNGTITKDGATTTGGNTADQISFDVEFSDDPGTIYTMIGYKRNGLLEDEH
;
A
#
# COMPACT_ATOMS: atom_id res chain seq x y z
N MET A 1 15.75 -65.82 -7.81
CA MET A 1 14.70 -65.09 -7.03
C MET A 1 15.29 -64.08 -6.05
N ARG A 2 16.29 -64.45 -5.23
CA ARG A 2 16.90 -63.54 -4.24
C ARG A 2 17.64 -62.34 -4.86
N ASP A 3 18.27 -62.52 -6.03
CA ASP A 3 18.98 -61.43 -6.71
C ASP A 3 18.04 -60.51 -7.50
N LEU A 4 16.93 -61.05 -8.05
CA LEU A 4 15.87 -60.24 -8.67
C LEU A 4 15.17 -59.33 -7.65
N PHE A 5 14.99 -59.82 -6.41
CA PHE A 5 14.43 -59.03 -5.32
C PHE A 5 15.36 -57.87 -4.92
N LYS A 6 16.68 -58.10 -4.88
CA LYS A 6 17.68 -57.07 -4.57
C LYS A 6 17.75 -55.98 -5.65
N THR A 7 17.72 -56.37 -6.92
CA THR A 7 17.73 -55.40 -8.03
C THR A 7 16.44 -54.56 -8.05
N LEU A 8 15.29 -55.17 -7.73
CA LEU A 8 14.01 -54.47 -7.63
C LEU A 8 13.98 -53.48 -6.44
N THR A 9 14.55 -53.85 -5.29
CA THR A 9 14.66 -52.96 -4.13
C THR A 9 15.56 -51.76 -4.39
N VAL A 10 16.67 -51.93 -5.13
CA VAL A 10 17.57 -50.82 -5.49
C VAL A 10 16.93 -49.88 -6.53
N ALA A 11 16.16 -50.42 -7.48
CA ALA A 11 15.44 -49.63 -8.48
C ALA A 11 14.32 -48.77 -7.86
N ILE A 12 13.60 -49.29 -6.86
CA ILE A 12 12.55 -48.55 -6.15
C ILE A 12 13.15 -47.43 -5.27
N ALA A 13 14.32 -47.64 -4.68
CA ALA A 13 15.00 -46.63 -3.86
C ALA A 13 15.52 -45.43 -4.69
N LEU A 14 15.84 -45.63 -5.98
CA LEU A 14 16.29 -44.56 -6.88
C LEU A 14 15.15 -43.66 -7.39
N ILE A 15 13.91 -44.16 -7.42
CA ILE A 15 12.72 -43.40 -7.84
C ILE A 15 12.13 -42.59 -6.67
N ALA A 16 12.39 -43.02 -5.43
CA ALA A 16 11.91 -42.34 -4.22
C ALA A 16 12.63 -41.01 -3.90
N LEU A 17 13.68 -40.64 -4.66
CA LEU A 17 14.44 -39.40 -4.47
C LEU A 17 13.99 -38.26 -5.40
N SER A 18 12.99 -38.47 -6.26
CA SER A 18 12.51 -37.45 -7.22
C SER A 18 11.19 -36.78 -6.81
N SER A 19 10.80 -36.79 -5.53
CA SER A 19 9.56 -36.15 -5.08
C SER A 19 9.76 -34.87 -4.25
N CYS A 20 10.86 -34.15 -4.44
CA CYS A 20 10.83 -32.71 -4.21
C CYS A 20 10.07 -32.10 -5.39
N ASP A 21 8.75 -32.10 -5.28
CA ASP A 21 7.97 -31.06 -5.95
C ASP A 21 8.43 -29.77 -5.27
N GLU A 22 9.44 -29.10 -5.84
CA GLU A 22 9.64 -27.68 -5.61
C GLU A 22 8.33 -27.07 -6.09
N GLY A 23 7.35 -26.96 -5.18
CA GLY A 23 6.07 -26.32 -5.45
C GLY A 23 6.42 -25.06 -6.21
N GLY A 24 6.03 -25.03 -7.49
CA GLY A 24 6.71 -24.26 -8.52
C GLY A 24 6.74 -22.76 -8.25
N ASP A 25 7.16 -21.98 -9.24
CA ASP A 25 7.07 -20.53 -9.20
C ASP A 25 5.59 -20.10 -9.22
N PHE A 26 4.95 -20.20 -8.06
CA PHE A 26 3.54 -19.89 -7.84
C PHE A 26 3.42 -18.37 -7.82
N ASP A 27 2.90 -17.82 -8.90
CA ASP A 27 2.46 -16.43 -8.95
C ASP A 27 1.17 -16.29 -8.15
N PRO A 28 1.19 -15.62 -6.97
CA PRO A 28 -0.03 -15.41 -6.18
C PRO A 28 -1.00 -14.44 -6.84
N GLY A 29 -0.59 -13.78 -7.93
CA GLY A 29 -1.28 -12.64 -8.53
C GLY A 29 -1.17 -11.39 -7.65
N ALA A 30 -1.66 -10.28 -8.19
CA ALA A 30 -1.75 -9.02 -7.47
C ALA A 30 -2.85 -8.15 -8.08
N THR A 31 -3.29 -7.14 -7.32
CA THR A 31 -4.15 -6.08 -7.86
C THR A 31 -3.34 -5.16 -8.77
N GLN A 32 -4.01 -4.49 -9.70
CA GLN A 32 -3.35 -3.67 -10.72
C GLN A 32 -2.56 -2.49 -10.13
N VAL A 33 -2.86 -2.12 -8.89
CA VAL A 33 -2.27 -0.98 -8.17
C VAL A 33 -1.54 -1.42 -6.89
N VAL A 34 -1.13 -2.69 -6.79
CA VAL A 34 -0.50 -3.28 -5.60
C VAL A 34 0.71 -2.47 -5.10
N GLU A 35 1.51 -1.93 -6.02
CA GLU A 35 2.72 -1.17 -5.70
C GLU A 35 2.43 0.17 -5.03
N MET A 36 1.21 0.68 -5.21
CA MET A 36 0.71 1.92 -4.61
C MET A 36 -0.27 1.66 -3.46
N SER A 37 -0.48 0.39 -3.08
CA SER A 37 -1.41 -0.01 -2.02
C SER A 37 -0.68 -0.28 -0.71
N GLY A 38 -1.34 0.01 0.41
CA GLY A 38 -0.83 -0.26 1.75
C GLY A 38 -1.57 0.51 2.84
N ASP A 39 -1.23 0.17 4.08
CA ASP A 39 -1.49 1.00 5.25
C ASP A 39 -0.27 1.90 5.51
N TRP A 40 -0.51 3.13 5.92
CA TRP A 40 0.51 4.15 6.10
C TRP A 40 0.31 4.88 7.42
N PHE A 41 1.40 5.26 8.07
CA PHE A 41 1.38 6.24 9.16
C PHE A 41 1.88 7.57 8.62
N VAL A 42 1.00 8.58 8.60
CA VAL A 42 1.30 9.92 8.05
C VAL A 42 1.21 10.99 9.12
N GLN A 43 2.12 11.95 9.05
CA GLN A 43 2.05 13.23 9.77
C GLN A 43 1.44 14.28 8.84
N THR A 44 0.68 15.22 9.40
CA THR A 44 0.04 16.30 8.65
C THR A 44 0.66 17.65 9.00
N PHE A 45 1.00 18.41 7.97
CA PHE A 45 1.63 19.72 8.07
C PHE A 45 0.78 20.79 7.38
N VAL A 46 0.88 22.03 7.85
CA VAL A 46 0.43 23.22 7.14
C VAL A 46 1.65 24.13 6.98
N GLY A 47 2.18 24.21 5.76
CA GLY A 47 3.54 24.73 5.53
C GLY A 47 4.56 23.88 6.28
N ASP A 48 5.45 24.52 7.04
CA ASP A 48 6.48 23.81 7.83
C ASP A 48 6.01 23.43 9.26
N VAL A 49 4.74 23.66 9.59
CA VAL A 49 4.20 23.42 10.94
C VAL A 49 3.50 22.07 10.99
N LEU A 50 3.98 21.18 11.86
CA LEU A 50 3.30 19.95 12.21
C LEU A 50 1.98 20.28 12.93
N VAL A 51 0.85 19.87 12.36
CA VAL A 51 -0.49 20.11 12.93
C VAL A 51 -1.13 18.84 13.48
N LEU A 52 -0.72 17.67 12.98
CA LEU A 52 -1.15 16.36 13.48
C LEU A 52 0.01 15.36 13.38
N ASP A 53 0.28 14.67 14.48
CA ASP A 53 1.27 13.59 14.51
C ASP A 53 0.75 12.36 13.74
N TYR A 54 1.49 11.25 13.78
CA TYR A 54 1.16 10.05 13.04
C TYR A 54 -0.29 9.61 13.19
N SER A 55 -0.97 9.49 12.05
CA SER A 55 -2.32 8.97 11.91
C SER A 55 -2.32 7.91 10.80
N GLN A 56 -3.11 6.86 10.98
CA GLN A 56 -3.17 5.79 10.00
C GLN A 56 -4.08 6.17 8.84
N ILE A 57 -3.62 5.95 7.61
CA ILE A 57 -4.43 6.01 6.39
C ILE A 57 -4.17 4.76 5.55
N SER A 58 -5.00 4.50 4.54
CA SER A 58 -4.76 3.41 3.59
C SER A 58 -4.95 3.87 2.14
N THR A 59 -4.17 3.26 1.26
CA THR A 59 -4.39 3.27 -0.18
C THR A 59 -4.61 1.86 -0.69
N TYR A 60 -5.57 1.67 -1.60
CA TYR A 60 -5.89 0.33 -2.12
C TYR A 60 -6.65 0.39 -3.45
N ASN A 61 -6.73 -0.74 -4.14
CA ASN A 61 -7.42 -0.85 -5.42
C ASN A 61 -8.91 -0.55 -5.31
N THR A 62 -9.48 0.03 -6.35
CA THR A 62 -10.93 0.08 -6.49
C THR A 62 -11.46 -1.29 -6.89
N ALA A 63 -12.77 -1.48 -6.76
CA ALA A 63 -13.43 -2.72 -7.18
C ALA A 63 -13.31 -3.01 -8.68
N ALA A 64 -13.02 -1.99 -9.50
CA ALA A 64 -12.79 -2.15 -10.93
C ALA A 64 -11.44 -2.82 -11.22
N ASP A 65 -10.44 -2.59 -10.36
CA ASP A 65 -9.08 -3.13 -10.46
C ASP A 65 -8.50 -3.04 -11.88
N ASP A 66 -8.58 -1.86 -12.49
CA ASP A 66 -8.15 -1.60 -13.87
C ASP A 66 -6.85 -0.80 -13.98
N GLY A 67 -6.25 -0.46 -12.83
CA GLY A 67 -4.98 0.28 -12.76
C GLY A 67 -5.10 1.78 -13.02
N THR A 68 -6.31 2.34 -13.05
CA THR A 68 -6.52 3.77 -13.40
C THR A 68 -6.69 4.67 -12.17
N GLU A 69 -7.13 4.12 -11.04
CA GLU A 69 -7.41 4.85 -9.80
C GLU A 69 -7.15 3.98 -8.56
N ILE A 70 -6.84 4.64 -7.45
CA ILE A 70 -6.76 4.07 -6.10
C ILE A 70 -7.77 4.74 -5.18
N TRP A 71 -8.22 4.03 -4.15
CA TRP A 71 -8.81 4.67 -2.98
C TRP A 71 -7.71 5.31 -2.14
N VAL A 72 -7.99 6.51 -1.62
CA VAL A 72 -7.26 7.16 -0.53
C VAL A 72 -8.28 7.33 0.60
N ASP A 73 -8.02 6.70 1.74
CA ASP A 73 -8.96 6.54 2.84
C ASP A 73 -8.25 6.86 4.16
N ASP A 74 -8.68 7.92 4.84
CA ASP A 74 -8.11 8.28 6.14
C ASP A 74 -8.79 7.57 7.32
N HIS A 75 -9.83 6.78 7.05
CA HIS A 75 -10.63 6.06 8.05
C HIS A 75 -11.21 6.97 9.16
N GLY A 76 -11.41 8.26 8.91
CA GLY A 76 -11.87 9.19 9.94
C GLY A 76 -10.77 9.67 10.90
N ASN A 77 -9.50 9.36 10.63
CA ASN A 77 -8.41 9.66 11.56
C ASN A 77 -7.89 11.10 11.43
N ILE A 78 -8.13 11.80 10.31
CA ILE A 78 -7.56 13.13 10.06
C ILE A 78 -8.64 14.16 9.75
N TRP A 79 -9.36 14.00 8.65
CA TRP A 79 -10.41 14.91 8.17
C TRP A 79 -11.74 14.20 7.91
N ASP A 80 -11.76 12.87 8.00
CA ASP A 80 -12.88 11.99 7.63
C ASP A 80 -13.18 12.07 6.14
N PHE A 81 -12.24 11.57 5.34
CA PHE A 81 -12.36 11.55 3.89
C PHE A 81 -11.96 10.20 3.28
N LYS A 82 -12.71 9.84 2.25
CA LYS A 82 -12.42 8.71 1.37
C LYS A 82 -12.72 9.06 -0.07
N VAL A 83 -11.71 9.04 -0.94
CA VAL A 83 -11.82 9.45 -2.35
C VAL A 83 -11.11 8.49 -3.30
N LYS A 84 -11.55 8.47 -4.55
CA LYS A 84 -10.82 7.82 -5.65
C LYS A 84 -9.88 8.82 -6.30
N SER A 85 -8.59 8.53 -6.31
CA SER A 85 -7.59 9.36 -6.99
C SER A 85 -7.06 8.63 -8.23
N PRO A 86 -7.03 9.28 -9.41
CA PRO A 86 -6.28 8.80 -10.56
C PRO A 86 -4.81 8.54 -10.23
N VAL A 87 -4.21 7.55 -10.90
CA VAL A 87 -2.81 7.17 -10.70
C VAL A 87 -1.99 7.12 -11.99
N ASP A 88 -0.68 7.32 -11.86
CA ASP A 88 0.34 6.92 -12.84
C ASP A 88 1.22 5.84 -12.20
N LEU A 89 1.03 4.60 -12.64
CA LEU A 89 1.74 3.44 -12.10
C LEU A 89 3.22 3.38 -12.50
N GLN A 90 3.63 4.09 -13.56
CA GLN A 90 5.05 4.13 -13.95
C GLN A 90 5.82 5.12 -13.07
N GLN A 91 5.18 6.22 -12.69
CA GLN A 91 5.78 7.25 -11.85
C GLN A 91 5.47 7.05 -10.36
N LEU A 92 4.57 6.12 -10.01
CA LEU A 92 4.03 5.92 -8.67
C LEU A 92 3.45 7.22 -8.09
N THR A 93 2.70 7.95 -8.91
CA THR A 93 2.08 9.22 -8.54
C THR A 93 0.56 9.15 -8.59
N PHE A 94 -0.10 10.00 -7.81
CA PHE A 94 -1.55 10.10 -7.76
C PHE A 94 -1.97 11.55 -7.52
N SER A 95 -3.02 11.98 -8.21
CA SER A 95 -3.57 13.33 -8.05
C SER A 95 -4.95 13.44 -8.68
N GLY A 96 -5.73 14.41 -8.22
CA GLY A 96 -7.05 14.72 -8.76
C GLY A 96 -7.66 15.94 -8.09
N SER A 97 -8.51 16.66 -8.81
CA SER A 97 -9.22 17.85 -8.31
C SER A 97 -10.70 17.55 -8.12
N ASP A 98 -11.31 18.16 -7.10
CA ASP A 98 -12.75 18.05 -6.82
C ASP A 98 -13.25 16.60 -6.71
N LEU A 99 -12.44 15.71 -6.12
CA LEU A 99 -12.77 14.32 -5.94
C LEU A 99 -13.88 14.21 -4.88
N THR A 100 -15.02 13.63 -5.24
CA THR A 100 -16.15 13.45 -4.32
C THR A 100 -15.80 12.45 -3.24
N SER A 101 -15.90 12.86 -1.97
CA SER A 101 -15.78 11.94 -0.85
C SER A 101 -17.01 11.05 -0.74
N VAL A 102 -16.79 9.77 -0.41
CA VAL A 102 -17.85 8.78 -0.23
C VAL A 102 -18.17 8.50 1.24
N VAL A 103 -17.69 9.34 2.17
CA VAL A 103 -18.05 9.27 3.58
C VAL A 103 -19.53 9.61 3.76
N GLU A 104 -20.25 8.77 4.52
CA GLU A 104 -21.68 8.96 4.75
C GLU A 104 -21.95 10.23 5.57
N ASP A 105 -23.00 10.96 5.24
CA ASP A 105 -23.43 12.19 5.92
C ASP A 105 -22.41 13.35 5.95
N TYR A 106 -21.27 13.23 5.26
CA TYR A 106 -20.25 14.26 5.16
C TYR A 106 -19.85 14.54 3.71
N ASN A 107 -20.60 15.45 3.08
CA ASN A 107 -20.49 15.74 1.65
C ASN A 107 -19.46 16.84 1.38
N ILE A 108 -18.21 16.43 1.16
CA ILE A 108 -17.11 17.31 0.74
C ILE A 108 -16.46 16.83 -0.57
N THR A 109 -15.76 17.72 -1.25
CA THR A 109 -14.77 17.34 -2.26
C THR A 109 -13.36 17.53 -1.74
N VAL A 110 -12.44 16.72 -2.26
CA VAL A 110 -11.03 16.70 -1.89
C VAL A 110 -10.20 16.89 -3.15
N SER A 111 -9.23 17.80 -3.10
CA SER A 111 -8.25 17.97 -4.16
C SER A 111 -6.90 17.43 -3.68
N ILE A 112 -6.36 16.43 -4.35
CA ILE A 112 -5.05 15.84 -4.08
C ILE A 112 -4.07 16.28 -5.15
N SER A 113 -2.91 16.78 -4.73
CA SER A 113 -1.81 17.15 -5.62
C SER A 113 -0.48 16.63 -5.09
N ASN A 114 0.53 16.57 -5.95
CA ASN A 114 1.89 16.11 -5.60
C ASN A 114 1.93 14.73 -4.90
N GLY A 115 0.94 13.88 -5.15
CA GLY A 115 0.88 12.55 -4.56
C GLY A 115 1.95 11.64 -5.16
N THR A 116 2.79 11.09 -4.30
CA THR A 116 3.92 10.24 -4.67
C THR A 116 4.09 9.10 -3.68
N ILE A 117 4.49 7.94 -4.20
CA ILE A 117 5.00 6.81 -3.40
C ILE A 117 6.44 6.56 -3.82
N THR A 118 7.36 6.70 -2.86
CA THR A 118 8.80 6.48 -3.09
C THR A 118 9.22 5.20 -2.40
N LYS A 119 9.62 4.20 -3.18
CA LYS A 119 10.13 2.93 -2.65
C LYS A 119 11.38 3.16 -1.82
N ASP A 120 11.43 2.53 -0.65
CA ASP A 120 12.55 2.67 0.30
C ASP A 120 12.88 4.15 0.65
N GLY A 121 11.90 5.04 0.54
CA GLY A 121 12.10 6.49 0.66
C GLY A 121 12.09 7.03 2.09
N ALA A 122 11.63 6.24 3.06
CA ALA A 122 11.47 6.66 4.45
C ALA A 122 12.31 5.82 5.42
N THR A 123 12.56 6.39 6.59
CA THR A 123 13.06 5.67 7.77
C THR A 123 11.96 5.66 8.82
N THR A 124 11.56 4.49 9.29
CA THR A 124 10.53 4.33 10.33
C THR A 124 11.04 4.82 11.69
N THR A 125 10.15 4.95 12.67
CA THR A 125 10.50 5.39 14.03
C THR A 125 11.56 4.49 14.70
N GLY A 126 11.47 3.18 14.48
CA GLY A 126 12.41 2.14 14.90
C GLY A 126 13.69 2.08 14.06
N GLY A 127 13.81 2.87 12.99
CA GLY A 127 15.03 2.97 12.17
C GLY A 127 15.10 2.01 10.99
N ASN A 128 13.99 1.39 10.59
CA ASN A 128 13.93 0.51 9.42
C ASN A 128 13.69 1.33 8.14
N THR A 129 14.15 0.82 7.00
CA THR A 129 13.77 1.37 5.69
C THR A 129 12.35 0.96 5.35
N ALA A 130 11.56 1.90 4.83
CA ALA A 130 10.18 1.67 4.39
C ALA A 130 9.83 2.53 3.16
N ASP A 131 8.78 2.14 2.43
CA ASP A 131 8.19 2.98 1.39
C ASP A 131 7.65 4.27 2.02
N GLN A 132 7.87 5.40 1.34
CA GLN A 132 7.34 6.71 1.73
C GLN A 132 6.08 7.03 0.93
N ILE A 133 5.09 7.65 1.57
CA ILE A 133 3.97 8.32 0.92
C ILE A 133 4.04 9.82 1.21
N SER A 134 3.76 10.66 0.21
CA SER A 134 3.68 12.11 0.37
C SER A 134 2.62 12.66 -0.58
N PHE A 135 1.75 13.56 -0.11
CA PHE A 135 0.79 14.26 -0.94
C PHE A 135 0.31 15.55 -0.28
N ASP A 136 -0.12 16.50 -1.10
CA ASP A 136 -0.83 17.70 -0.66
C ASP A 136 -2.33 17.50 -0.85
N VAL A 137 -3.11 17.98 0.11
CA VAL A 137 -4.56 17.88 0.09
C VAL A 137 -5.22 19.19 0.49
N GLU A 138 -6.27 19.55 -0.23
CA GLU A 138 -7.18 20.67 0.07
C GLU A 138 -8.60 20.12 0.20
N PHE A 139 -9.31 20.57 1.23
CA PHE A 139 -10.69 20.16 1.51
C PHE A 139 -11.64 21.29 1.16
N SER A 140 -12.76 20.96 0.50
CA SER A 140 -13.71 21.97 0.00
C SER A 140 -14.38 22.83 1.08
N ASP A 141 -14.39 22.36 2.32
CA ASP A 141 -14.95 23.02 3.50
C ASP A 141 -13.91 23.80 4.32
N ASP A 142 -12.62 23.69 3.98
CA ASP A 142 -11.54 24.58 4.40
C ASP A 142 -10.72 25.06 3.18
N PRO A 143 -11.35 25.81 2.25
CA PRO A 143 -10.70 26.21 1.01
C PRO A 143 -9.57 27.22 1.26
N GLY A 144 -8.47 27.04 0.54
CA GLY A 144 -7.26 27.86 0.61
C GLY A 144 -6.21 27.36 1.58
N THR A 145 -6.50 26.33 2.39
CA THR A 145 -5.51 25.66 3.24
C THR A 145 -4.99 24.40 2.56
N ILE A 146 -3.68 24.33 2.38
CA ILE A 146 -3.01 23.13 1.86
C ILE A 146 -2.42 22.36 3.04
N TYR A 147 -2.86 21.11 3.17
CA TYR A 147 -2.34 20.16 4.13
C TYR A 147 -1.36 19.23 3.42
N THR A 148 -0.13 19.13 3.90
CA THR A 148 0.87 18.21 3.38
C THR A 148 0.91 16.98 4.29
N MET A 149 0.58 15.81 3.75
CA MET A 149 0.61 14.53 4.45
C MET A 149 1.85 13.74 4.00
N ILE A 150 2.75 13.44 4.93
CA ILE A 150 4.00 12.71 4.67
C ILE A 150 4.14 11.59 5.69
N GLY A 151 4.50 10.40 5.23
CA GLY A 151 4.60 9.25 6.10
C GLY A 151 5.29 8.04 5.49
N TYR A 152 5.20 6.92 6.20
CA TYR A 152 5.81 5.67 5.80
C TYR A 152 4.84 4.50 5.86
N LYS A 153 5.12 3.46 5.07
CA LYS A 153 4.32 2.24 5.01
C LYS A 153 4.41 1.48 6.32
N ARG A 154 3.25 1.09 6.87
CA ARG A 154 3.16 0.27 8.08
C ARG A 154 3.79 -1.10 7.82
N ASN A 155 4.69 -1.51 8.72
CA ASN A 155 5.43 -2.77 8.62
C ASN A 155 4.99 -3.84 9.65
N GLY A 156 4.12 -3.48 10.60
CA GLY A 156 3.60 -4.37 11.64
C GLY A 156 4.58 -4.63 12.79
N LEU A 157 5.73 -3.93 12.85
CA LEU A 157 6.65 -3.98 13.97
C LEU A 157 6.15 -3.07 15.09
N LEU A 158 6.11 -3.59 16.32
CA LEU A 158 5.50 -2.88 17.46
C LEU A 158 6.16 -1.52 17.75
N GLU A 159 7.46 -1.40 17.50
CA GLU A 159 8.22 -0.15 17.64
C GLU A 159 7.87 0.94 16.62
N ASP A 160 7.16 0.58 15.55
CA ASP A 160 6.82 1.46 14.43
C ASP A 160 5.32 1.79 14.35
N GLU A 161 4.51 1.24 15.26
CA GLU A 161 3.07 1.50 15.38
C GLU A 161 2.78 2.82 16.12
N HIS A 162 1.71 3.51 15.71
CA HIS A 162 1.25 4.79 16.28
C HIS A 162 -0.23 4.77 16.64
#